data_AF-A0A7V5KVZ4-F1
#
_entry.id   AF-A0A7V5KVZ4-F1
#
_cell.length_a   1.000
_cell.length_b   1.000
_cell.length_c   1.000
_cell.angle_alpha   90.00
_cell.angle_beta   90.00
_cell.angle_gamma   90.00
#
_symmetry.space_group_name_H-M   'P 1'
#
loop_
_entity.id
_entity.type
_entity.pdbx_description
1 polymer ?
#
loop_
_entity_poly.entity_id
_entity_poly.type
_entity_poly.pdbx_seq_one_letter_code
_entity_poly.pdbx_strand_id
1 'polypeptide(L)'
;MKTAVKTERITILGTPDFKNFLTREAKKEGVSLSQLVRQRCEKKPANNDDEELLAALVEEVHAATVKASLSLKKGLDDAEKVLAKIKKAT
;
A
#
# COMPACT_ATOMS: atom_id res chain seq x y z
N MET A 1 -10.45 -15.87 -23.74
CA MET A 1 -11.70 -15.09 -23.92
C MET A 1 -11.41 -13.99 -24.92
N LYS A 2 -12.16 -13.89 -26.02
CA LYS A 2 -11.99 -12.83 -27.02
C LYS A 2 -12.48 -11.52 -26.38
N THR A 3 -11.59 -10.66 -25.92
CA THR A 3 -11.98 -9.37 -25.34
C THR A 3 -12.61 -8.55 -26.47
N ALA A 4 -13.93 -8.39 -26.47
CA ALA A 4 -14.60 -7.56 -27.45
C ALA A 4 -13.99 -6.15 -27.40
N VAL A 5 -13.56 -5.63 -28.54
CA VAL A 5 -13.02 -4.28 -28.63
C VAL A 5 -14.13 -3.32 -28.21
N LYS A 6 -13.89 -2.55 -27.15
CA LYS A 6 -14.87 -1.62 -26.59
C LYS A 6 -14.97 -0.37 -27.48
N THR A 7 -15.86 -0.42 -28.46
CA THR A 7 -16.02 0.57 -29.55
C THR A 7 -17.07 1.66 -29.28
N GLU A 8 -17.93 1.49 -28.28
CA GLU A 8 -18.98 2.46 -27.97
C GLU A 8 -18.40 3.76 -27.40
N ARG A 9 -18.97 4.89 -27.83
CA ARG A 9 -18.59 6.23 -27.39
C ARG A 9 -19.52 6.70 -26.28
N ILE A 10 -18.92 7.23 -25.21
CA ILE A 10 -19.64 7.83 -24.09
C ILE A 10 -19.28 9.31 -24.05
N THR A 11 -20.27 10.18 -23.93
CA THR A 11 -20.08 11.62 -23.75
C THR A 11 -20.23 11.96 -22.28
N ILE A 12 -19.22 12.57 -21.69
CA ILE A 12 -19.25 13.05 -20.30
C ILE A 12 -19.22 14.57 -20.33
N LEU A 13 -20.25 15.20 -19.78
CA LEU A 13 -20.25 16.64 -19.55
C LEU A 13 -19.53 16.91 -18.22
N GLY A 14 -18.52 17.77 -18.25
CA GLY A 14 -17.72 18.13 -17.09
C GLY A 14 -17.23 19.56 -17.17
N THR A 15 -16.78 20.10 -16.05
CA THR A 15 -16.16 21.42 -16.00
C THR A 15 -14.73 21.37 -16.58
N PRO A 16 -14.16 22.53 -16.99
CA PRO A 16 -12.75 22.60 -17.40
C PRO A 16 -11.80 22.03 -16.35
N ASP A 17 -12.05 22.32 -15.07
CA ASP A 17 -11.25 21.81 -13.95
C ASP A 17 -11.33 20.30 -13.82
N PHE A 18 -12.52 19.72 -14.02
CA PHE A 18 -12.71 18.28 -14.00
C PHE A 18 -11.95 17.58 -15.13
N LYS A 19 -11.94 18.17 -16.33
CA LYS A 19 -11.13 17.66 -17.46
C LYS A 19 -9.63 17.72 -17.16
N ASN A 20 -9.16 18.82 -16.58
CA ASN A 20 -7.76 18.99 -16.19
C ASN A 20 -7.36 17.98 -15.12
N PHE A 21 -8.24 17.75 -14.14
CA PHE A 21 -8.08 16.74 -13.12
C PHE A 21 -7.91 15.34 -13.73
N LEU A 22 -8.85 14.89 -14.56
CA LEU A 22 -8.77 13.56 -15.19
C LEU A 22 -7.53 13.40 -16.07
N THR A 23 -7.12 14.45 -16.77
CA THR A 23 -5.92 14.45 -17.60
C THR A 23 -4.66 14.27 -16.76
N ARG A 24 -4.57 14.97 -15.63
CA ARG A 24 -3.45 14.84 -14.70
C ARG A 24 -3.38 13.45 -14.08
N GLU A 25 -4.52 12.90 -13.65
CA GLU A 25 -4.61 11.57 -13.07
C GLU A 25 -4.22 10.48 -14.08
N ALA A 26 -4.70 10.58 -15.32
CA ALA A 26 -4.32 9.66 -16.39
C ALA A 26 -2.81 9.70 -16.66
N LYS A 27 -2.21 10.90 -16.65
CA LYS A 27 -0.77 11.09 -16.82
C LYS A 27 0.04 10.48 -15.67
N LYS A 28 -0.42 10.60 -14.41
CA LYS A 28 0.24 10.00 -13.25
C LYS A 28 0.26 8.48 -13.34
N GLU A 29 -0.85 7.87 -13.75
CA GLU A 29 -0.99 6.43 -13.87
C GLU A 29 -0.43 5.87 -15.20
N GLY A 30 0.04 6.74 -16.11
CA GLY A 30 0.64 6.35 -17.39
C GLY A 30 -0.34 5.72 -18.39
N VAL A 31 -1.64 5.97 -18.22
CA VAL A 31 -2.72 5.38 -19.03
C VAL A 31 -3.51 6.45 -19.80
N SER A 32 -4.30 6.04 -20.79
CA SER A 32 -5.22 6.97 -21.45
C SER A 32 -6.39 7.36 -20.53
N LEU A 33 -6.98 8.53 -20.75
CA LEU A 33 -8.14 8.98 -19.96
C LEU A 33 -9.32 8.00 -20.05
N SER A 34 -9.57 7.41 -21.22
CA SER A 34 -10.62 6.41 -21.40
C SER A 34 -10.31 5.11 -20.66
N GLN A 35 -9.04 4.72 -20.58
CA GLN A 35 -8.61 3.57 -19.79
C GLN A 35 -8.71 3.85 -18.28
N LEU A 36 -8.34 5.05 -17.83
CA LEU A 36 -8.50 5.50 -16.44
C LEU A 36 -9.97 5.42 -16.00
N VAL A 37 -10.87 6.00 -16.79
CA VAL A 37 -12.31 6.00 -16.51
C VAL A 37 -12.83 4.57 -16.45
N ARG A 38 -12.46 3.71 -17.42
CA ARG A 38 -12.85 2.29 -17.40
C ARG A 38 -12.30 1.58 -16.18
N GLN A 39 -11.03 1.76 -15.84
CA GLN A 39 -10.45 1.13 -14.66
C GLN A 39 -11.20 1.54 -13.39
N ARG A 40 -11.55 2.83 -13.22
CA ARG A 40 -12.26 3.30 -12.02
C ARG A 40 -13.75 2.93 -11.99
N CYS A 41 -14.39 2.73 -13.14
CA CYS A 41 -15.81 2.34 -13.22
C CYS A 41 -16.01 0.82 -13.28
N GLU A 42 -15.07 0.07 -13.87
CA GLU A 42 -15.13 -1.39 -14.01
C GLU A 42 -14.43 -2.11 -12.87
N LYS A 43 -13.37 -1.52 -12.28
CA LYS A 43 -13.03 -1.85 -10.91
C LYS A 43 -14.14 -1.25 -10.06
N LYS A 44 -15.17 -2.06 -9.81
CA LYS A 44 -15.88 -2.03 -8.53
C LYS A 44 -14.82 -1.75 -7.45
N PRO A 45 -15.03 -0.85 -6.46
CA PRO A 45 -14.06 -0.70 -5.37
C PRO A 45 -13.65 -2.11 -4.96
N ALA A 46 -12.36 -2.40 -5.10
CA ALA A 46 -11.84 -3.72 -4.80
C ALA A 46 -12.39 -4.07 -3.42
N ASN A 47 -12.99 -5.24 -3.36
CA ASN A 47 -13.82 -5.70 -2.27
C ASN A 47 -13.17 -5.37 -0.93
N ASN A 48 -14.01 -5.02 0.04
CA ASN A 48 -13.68 -4.88 1.45
C ASN A 48 -12.65 -5.92 1.94
N ASP A 49 -12.74 -7.14 1.40
CA ASP A 49 -11.87 -8.29 1.66
C ASP A 49 -10.37 -8.05 1.37
N ASP A 50 -10.00 -7.36 0.29
CA ASP A 50 -8.58 -7.10 -0.04
C ASP A 50 -7.98 -6.06 0.91
N GLU A 51 -8.76 -5.02 1.26
CA GLU A 51 -8.37 -4.01 2.25
C GLU A 51 -8.34 -4.60 3.67
N GLU A 52 -9.26 -5.49 4.00
CA GLU A 52 -9.28 -6.23 5.27
C GLU A 52 -8.07 -7.17 5.38
N LEU A 53 -7.72 -7.88 4.31
CA LEU A 53 -6.52 -8.70 4.26
C LEU A 53 -5.25 -7.86 4.38
N LEU A 54 -5.19 -6.70 3.72
CA LEU A 54 -4.06 -5.78 3.82
C LEU A 54 -3.92 -5.26 5.26
N ALA A 55 -5.02 -4.88 5.91
CA ALA A 55 -5.01 -4.43 7.30
C ALA A 55 -4.51 -5.53 8.26
N ALA A 56 -4.96 -6.78 8.07
CA ALA A 56 -4.50 -7.91 8.87
C ALA A 56 -2.99 -8.16 8.72
N LEU A 57 -2.45 -8.07 7.50
CA LEU A 57 -1.02 -8.22 7.24
C LEU A 57 -0.20 -7.09 7.87
N VAL A 58 -0.70 -5.85 7.83
CA VAL A 58 -0.04 -4.70 8.47
C VAL A 58 0.05 -4.90 9.99
N GLU A 59 -1.03 -5.35 10.63
CA GLU A 59 -1.05 -5.66 12.06
C GLU A 59 -0.07 -6.77 12.43
N GLU A 60 -0.01 -7.85 11.63
CA GLU A 60 0.94 -8.96 11.86
C GLU A 60 2.40 -8.49 11.75
N VAL A 61 2.72 -7.72 10.71
CA VAL A 61 4.07 -7.15 10.53
C VAL A 61 4.42 -6.21 11.68
N HIS A 62 3.48 -5.39 12.14
CA HIS A 62 3.69 -4.51 13.28
C HIS A 62 3.99 -5.31 14.56
N ALA A 63 3.16 -6.31 14.88
CA ALA A 63 3.35 -7.18 16.04
C ALA A 63 4.69 -7.91 16.00
N ALA A 64 5.08 -8.45 14.85
CA ALA A 64 6.38 -9.10 14.64
C ALA A 64 7.54 -8.11 14.86
N THR A 65 7.41 -6.88 14.37
CA THR A 65 8.43 -5.82 14.52
C THR A 65 8.60 -5.41 15.99
N VAL A 66 7.49 -5.24 16.72
CA VAL A 66 7.52 -4.94 18.16
C VAL A 66 8.21 -6.07 18.92
N LYS A 67 7.84 -7.33 18.64
CA LYS A 67 8.45 -8.50 19.28
C LYS A 67 9.96 -8.57 19.01
N ALA A 68 10.38 -8.41 17.76
CA ALA A 68 11.79 -8.41 17.39
C ALA A 68 12.57 -7.31 18.11
N SER A 69 12.00 -6.10 18.17
CA SER A 69 12.62 -4.95 18.86
C SER A 69 12.81 -5.20 20.35
N LEU A 70 11.80 -5.78 21.02
CA LEU A 70 11.89 -6.15 22.43
C LEU A 70 12.93 -7.23 22.69
N SER A 71 12.98 -8.27 21.84
CA SER A 71 13.99 -9.32 21.94
C SER A 71 15.41 -8.79 21.75
N LEU A 72 15.62 -7.89 20.78
CA LEU A 72 16.91 -7.27 20.54
C LEU A 72 17.36 -6.42 21.73
N LYS A 73 16.45 -5.58 22.26
CA LYS A 73 16.74 -4.74 23.43
C LYS A 73 17.13 -5.58 24.64
N LYS A 74 16.39 -6.64 24.93
CA LYS A 74 16.72 -7.57 26.01
C LYS A 74 18.11 -8.20 25.81
N GLY A 75 18.40 -8.65 24.59
CA GLY A 75 19.71 -9.22 24.26
C GLY A 75 20.87 -8.24 24.48
N LEU A 76 20.69 -6.98 24.10
CA LEU A 76 21.65 -5.90 24.36
C LEU A 76 21.83 -5.66 25.87
N ASP A 77 20.75 -5.51 26.62
CA ASP A 77 20.80 -5.28 28.06
C ASP A 77 21.51 -6.44 28.79
N ASP A 78 21.26 -7.68 28.38
CA ASP A 78 21.89 -8.86 28.97
C ASP A 78 23.38 -8.95 28.59
N ALA A 79 23.76 -8.60 27.36
CA ALA A 79 25.15 -8.50 26.93
C ALA A 79 25.92 -7.42 27.71
N GLU A 80 25.31 -6.25 27.93
CA GLU A 80 25.90 -5.17 28.72
C GLU A 80 26.11 -5.58 30.18
N LYS A 81 25.15 -6.28 30.79
CA LYS A 81 25.31 -6.83 32.15
C LYS A 81 26.48 -7.81 32.23
N VAL A 82 26.64 -8.69 31.25
CA VAL A 82 27.76 -9.63 31.20
C VAL A 82 29.08 -8.88 31.05
N LEU A 83 29.14 -7.91 30.13
CA LEU A 83 30.32 -7.06 29.94
C LEU A 83 30.72 -6.30 31.22
N ALA A 84 29.73 -5.77 31.95
CA ALA A 84 29.95 -5.09 33.23
C ALA A 84 30.49 -6.04 34.31
N LYS A 85 30.04 -7.31 34.34
CA LYS A 85 30.59 -8.32 35.24
C LYS A 85 32.04 -8.65 34.91
N ILE A 86 32.37 -8.84 33.63
CA ILE A 86 33.74 -9.11 33.18
C ILE A 86 34.68 -7.96 33.59
N LYS A 87 34.27 -6.71 33.34
CA LYS A 87 35.04 -5.51 33.70
C LYS A 87 35.26 -5.34 35.21
N LYS A 88 34.38 -5.87 36.06
CA LYS A 88 34.52 -5.83 37.53
C LYS A 88 35.40 -6.95 38.08
N ALA A 89 35.58 -8.04 37.33
CA ALA A 89 36.36 -9.20 37.71
C ALA A 89 37.84 -9.11 37.26
N THR A 90 38.18 -8.05 36.52
CA THR A 90 39.55 -7.72 36.06
C THR A 90 40.01 -6.47 36.78
#